data_AF-A0A346CJ91-F1
#
_entry.id   AF-A0A346CJ91-F1
#
_cell.length_a   1.000
_cell.length_b   1.000
_cell.length_c   1.000
_cell.angle_alpha   90.00
_cell.angle_beta   90.00
_cell.angle_gamma   90.00
#
_symmetry.space_group_name_H-M   'P 1'
#
loop_
_entity.id
_entity.type
_entity.pdbx_description
1 polymer ?
#
loop_
_entity_poly.entity_id
_entity_poly.type
_entity_poly.pdbx_seq_one_letter_code
_entity_poly.pdbx_strand_id
1 'polypeptide(L)'
;VVVAATVIGFDLLPNQDRSCCIPKIYECLQRNRGRENEMAPSCQQDVKADCKITHPYGCCPGYTTCMSIHARADLHGAHAKCTNRICFEPNC
;
A
#
# COMPACT_ATOMS: atom_id res chain seq x y z
N VAL A 1 -4.29 36.73 -4.11
CA VAL A 1 -3.55 35.89 -3.15
C VAL A 1 -2.71 34.91 -3.98
N VAL A 2 -1.40 35.10 -3.98
CA VAL A 2 -0.41 34.11 -4.45
C VAL A 2 -0.56 32.84 -3.58
N VAL A 3 -0.40 31.61 -4.07
CA VAL A 3 0.89 30.97 -4.38
C VAL A 3 0.68 29.85 -5.42
N ALA A 4 1.68 29.76 -6.31
CA ALA A 4 1.82 28.81 -7.39
C ALA A 4 1.66 27.34 -6.99
N ALA A 5 1.04 26.56 -7.86
CA ALA A 5 1.12 25.10 -7.87
C ALA A 5 2.54 24.68 -8.35
N THR A 6 3.56 25.00 -7.58
CA THR A 6 4.92 24.48 -7.76
C THR A 6 5.07 23.26 -6.88
N VAL A 7 4.90 22.08 -7.48
CA VAL A 7 5.69 20.83 -7.40
C VAL A 7 4.79 19.79 -8.06
N ILE A 8 4.96 19.54 -9.36
CA ILE A 8 4.34 18.38 -10.03
C ILE A 8 5.15 17.15 -9.62
N GLY A 9 5.13 16.85 -8.33
CA GLY A 9 5.85 15.74 -7.73
C GLY A 9 4.87 14.61 -7.59
N PHE A 10 4.86 13.68 -8.56
CA PHE A 10 4.50 12.28 -8.29
C PHE A 10 3.22 12.02 -7.46
N ASP A 11 2.19 12.86 -7.58
CA ASP A 11 0.90 12.64 -6.92
C ASP A 11 0.09 11.60 -7.71
N LEU A 12 0.54 10.34 -7.61
CA LEU A 12 -0.17 9.15 -8.12
C LEU A 12 -1.23 8.63 -7.15
N LEU A 13 -1.64 9.41 -6.14
CA LEU A 13 -2.82 9.30 -5.26
C LEU A 13 -2.75 10.45 -4.25
N PRO A 14 -3.87 10.99 -3.72
CA PRO A 14 -3.80 11.81 -2.53
C PRO A 14 -3.13 11.00 -1.41
N ASN A 15 -2.12 11.57 -0.75
CA ASN A 15 -1.41 11.00 0.42
C ASN A 15 -2.33 10.39 1.51
N GLN A 16 -3.62 10.72 1.47
CA GLN A 16 -4.69 10.19 2.29
C GLN A 16 -4.90 8.66 2.15
N ASP A 17 -4.81 8.10 0.94
CA ASP A 17 -5.04 6.66 0.72
C ASP A 17 -3.86 5.84 1.24
N ARG A 18 -2.65 6.37 1.08
CA ARG A 18 -1.41 5.72 1.51
C ARG A 18 -1.28 5.64 3.04
N SER A 19 -1.56 6.75 3.72
CA SER A 19 -1.42 6.87 5.17
C SER A 19 -2.43 6.02 5.95
N CYS A 20 -3.61 5.75 5.38
CA CYS A 20 -4.55 4.78 5.94
C CYS A 20 -4.20 3.35 5.53
N CYS A 21 -3.88 3.12 4.24
CA CYS A 21 -3.91 1.78 3.72
C CYS A 21 -2.68 0.94 4.04
N ILE A 22 -1.48 1.52 3.97
CA ILE A 22 -0.23 0.82 4.29
C ILE A 22 -0.24 0.23 5.72
N PRO A 23 -0.57 0.99 6.77
CA PRO A 23 -0.60 0.43 8.12
C PRO A 23 -1.68 -0.64 8.28
N LYS A 24 -2.86 -0.46 7.67
CA LYS A 24 -3.95 -1.43 7.75
C LYS A 24 -3.65 -2.74 7.03
N ILE A 25 -3.04 -2.69 5.85
CA ILE A 25 -2.57 -3.89 5.15
C ILE A 25 -1.50 -4.57 6.01
N TYR A 26 -0.57 -3.81 6.58
CA TYR A 26 0.48 -4.34 7.44
C TYR A 26 -0.07 -5.05 8.69
N GLU A 27 -1.05 -4.47 9.38
CA GLU A 27 -1.78 -5.09 10.49
C GLU A 27 -2.48 -6.39 10.06
N CYS A 28 -3.09 -6.41 8.88
CA CYS A 28 -3.69 -7.62 8.32
C CYS A 28 -2.64 -8.72 8.06
N LEU A 29 -1.48 -8.35 7.52
CA LEU A 29 -0.39 -9.30 7.28
C LEU A 29 0.20 -9.86 8.58
N GLN A 30 0.34 -9.03 9.62
CA GLN A 30 0.79 -9.50 10.93
C GLN A 30 -0.11 -10.57 11.56
N ARG A 31 -1.42 -10.55 11.24
CA ARG A 31 -2.39 -11.56 11.69
C ARG A 31 -2.31 -12.87 10.89
N ASN A 32 -1.65 -12.87 9.74
CA ASN A 32 -1.56 -14.00 8.81
C ASN A 32 -0.13 -14.55 8.71
N ARG A 33 0.50 -14.84 9.87
CA ARG A 33 1.89 -15.28 9.92
C ARG A 33 2.15 -16.57 9.14
N GLY A 34 3.20 -16.58 8.32
CA GLY A 34 3.58 -17.69 7.44
C GLY A 34 2.87 -17.72 6.10
N ARG A 35 1.92 -16.82 5.85
CA ARG A 35 1.18 -16.66 4.58
C ARG A 35 1.07 -15.21 4.14
N GLU A 36 1.92 -14.33 4.68
CA GLU A 36 1.85 -12.89 4.47
C GLU A 36 1.90 -12.51 2.99
N ASN A 37 2.76 -13.19 2.24
CA ASN A 37 2.91 -12.97 0.80
C ASN A 37 1.63 -13.30 0.01
N GLU A 38 0.96 -14.40 0.36
CA GLU A 38 -0.29 -14.85 -0.26
C GLU A 38 -1.47 -13.97 0.15
N MET A 39 -1.44 -13.45 1.39
CA MET A 39 -2.54 -12.69 1.97
C MET A 39 -2.52 -11.21 1.62
N ALA A 40 -1.41 -10.67 1.09
CA ALA A 40 -1.33 -9.24 0.77
C ALA A 40 -2.46 -8.74 -0.17
N PRO A 41 -2.83 -9.43 -1.26
CA PRO A 41 -3.93 -9.01 -2.13
C PRO A 41 -5.28 -8.98 -1.41
N SER A 42 -5.57 -9.98 -0.57
CA SER A 42 -6.77 -10.04 0.26
C SER A 42 -6.78 -8.91 1.29
N CYS A 43 -5.66 -8.70 1.98
CA CYS A 43 -5.49 -7.62 2.94
C CYS A 43 -5.70 -6.23 2.31
N GLN A 44 -5.38 -6.04 1.01
CA GLN A 44 -5.69 -4.80 0.30
C GLN A 44 -7.19 -4.62 0.02
N GLN A 45 -7.94 -5.70 -0.22
CA GLN A 45 -9.38 -5.60 -0.46
C GLN A 45 -10.12 -5.29 0.84
N ASP A 46 -9.72 -5.90 1.96
CA ASP A 46 -10.36 -5.72 3.26
C ASP A 46 -10.34 -4.26 3.74
N VAL A 47 -9.24 -3.57 3.46
CA VAL A 47 -9.00 -2.19 3.90
C VAL A 47 -9.71 -1.15 3.03
N LYS A 48 -10.35 -1.54 1.92
CA LYS A 48 -11.10 -0.60 1.08
C LYS A 48 -12.26 0.04 1.83
N ALA A 49 -12.96 -0.74 2.65
CA ALA A 49 -14.06 -0.25 3.48
C ALA A 49 -13.54 0.69 4.58
N ASP A 50 -12.46 0.29 5.25
CA ASP A 50 -11.87 1.04 6.37
C ASP A 50 -11.30 2.39 5.94
N CYS A 51 -10.62 2.42 4.79
CA CYS A 51 -9.97 3.62 4.25
C CYS A 51 -10.85 4.41 3.27
N LYS A 52 -12.14 4.07 3.15
CA LYS A 52 -13.11 4.72 2.24
C LYS A 52 -12.62 4.82 0.79
N ILE A 53 -11.96 3.75 0.34
CA ILE A 53 -11.32 3.70 -0.98
C ILE A 53 -12.40 3.43 -2.03
N THR A 54 -12.58 4.37 -2.94
CA THR A 54 -13.54 4.27 -4.04
C THR A 54 -12.94 3.66 -5.31
N HIS A 55 -11.60 3.51 -5.36
CA HIS A 55 -10.92 2.95 -6.53
C HIS A 55 -11.10 1.42 -6.63
N PRO A 56 -11.37 0.89 -7.84
CA PRO A 56 -11.62 -0.55 -8.04
C PRO A 56 -10.37 -1.41 -7.75
N TYR A 57 -9.19 -0.90 -8.10
CA TYR A 57 -7.89 -1.58 -7.95
C TYR A 57 -7.40 -1.67 -6.50
N GLY A 58 -8.12 -1.09 -5.53
CA GLY A 58 -7.68 -0.97 -4.15
C GLY A 58 -6.92 0.34 -3.91
N CYS A 59 -6.31 0.44 -2.74
CA CYS A 59 -5.71 1.69 -2.25
C CYS A 59 -4.23 1.87 -2.62
N CYS A 60 -3.46 0.78 -2.72
CA CYS A 60 -2.02 0.84 -2.95
C CYS A 60 -1.48 -0.47 -3.57
N PRO A 61 -1.85 -0.78 -4.83
CA PRO A 61 -1.38 -1.96 -5.55
C PRO A 61 0.15 -2.18 -5.48
N GLY A 62 0.95 -1.13 -5.69
CA GLY A 62 2.41 -1.24 -5.69
C GLY A 62 3.00 -1.67 -4.35
N TYR A 63 2.43 -1.21 -3.23
CA TYR A 63 2.81 -1.70 -1.90
C TYR A 63 2.42 -3.17 -1.73
N THR A 64 1.20 -3.51 -2.10
CA THR A 64 0.66 -4.87 -1.99
C THR A 64 1.47 -5.88 -2.79
N THR A 65 1.79 -5.59 -4.05
CA THR A 65 2.64 -6.44 -4.89
C THR A 65 4.03 -6.62 -4.28
N CYS A 66 4.65 -5.53 -3.80
CA CYS A 66 5.94 -5.61 -3.14
C CYS A 66 5.90 -6.50 -1.87
N MET A 67 4.84 -6.40 -1.07
CA MET A 67 4.62 -7.27 0.09
C MET A 67 4.40 -8.73 -0.33
N SER A 68 3.66 -8.98 -1.42
CA SER A 68 3.49 -10.32 -1.98
C SER A 68 4.81 -10.98 -2.41
N ILE A 69 5.85 -10.21 -2.70
CA ILE A 69 7.16 -10.75 -3.08
C ILE A 69 8.06 -10.95 -1.85
N HIS A 70 8.07 -10.00 -0.91
CA HIS A 70 9.09 -9.95 0.14
C HIS A 70 8.61 -10.39 1.53
N ALA A 71 7.31 -10.35 1.82
CA ALA A 71 6.80 -10.55 3.19
C ALA A 71 6.98 -11.97 3.73
N ARG A 72 7.20 -12.97 2.86
CA ARG A 72 7.39 -14.39 3.26
C ARG A 72 8.62 -14.62 4.13
N ALA A 73 9.71 -13.88 3.87
CA ALA A 73 10.98 -14.08 4.57
C ALA A 73 11.09 -13.20 5.81
N ASP A 74 10.68 -11.94 5.69
CA ASP A 74 10.70 -10.97 6.78
C ASP A 74 9.61 -9.92 6.54
N LEU A 75 8.52 -10.02 7.31
CA LEU A 75 7.40 -9.09 7.21
C LEU A 75 7.81 -7.65 7.56
N HIS A 76 8.66 -7.46 8.58
CA HIS A 76 9.05 -6.13 9.05
C HIS A 76 10.02 -5.47 8.07
N GLY A 77 11.04 -6.20 7.62
CA GLY A 77 11.96 -5.74 6.58
C GLY A 77 11.27 -5.49 5.24
N ALA A 78 10.33 -6.35 4.85
CA ALA A 78 9.50 -6.15 3.66
C ALA A 78 8.67 -4.87 3.78
N HIS A 79 8.02 -4.63 4.93
CA HIS A 79 7.26 -3.40 5.16
C HIS A 79 8.14 -2.15 5.04
N ALA A 80 9.31 -2.12 5.68
CA ALA A 80 10.24 -1.00 5.58
C ALA A 80 10.71 -0.75 4.14
N LYS A 81 10.93 -1.81 3.36
CA LYS A 81 11.33 -1.74 1.95
C LYS A 81 10.19 -1.27 1.04
N CYS A 82 9.00 -1.81 1.26
CA CYS A 82 7.85 -1.61 0.39
C CYS A 82 7.08 -0.33 0.74
N THR A 83 7.22 0.19 1.96
CA THR A 83 6.45 1.37 2.40
C THR A 83 6.62 2.50 1.42
N ASN A 84 7.83 2.87 0.96
CA ASN A 84 8.03 4.02 0.07
C ASN A 84 7.72 3.80 -1.42
N ARG A 85 7.15 2.64 -1.82
CA ARG A 85 6.75 2.38 -3.21
C ARG A 85 5.59 3.27 -3.64
N ILE A 86 5.57 3.59 -4.94
CA ILE A 86 4.45 4.26 -5.57
C ILE A 86 3.28 3.27 -5.64
N CYS A 87 2.11 3.70 -5.17
CA CYS A 87 0.92 2.87 -5.09
C CYS A 87 0.39 2.44 -6.47
N PHE A 88 0.54 3.30 -7.48
CA PHE A 88 0.15 3.04 -8.87
C PHE A 88 1.36 2.93 -9.80
N GLU A 89 2.40 2.21 -9.37
CA GLU A 89 3.46 1.79 -10.29
C GLU A 89 3.05 0.46 -10.96
N PRO A 90 2.88 0.42 -12.30
CA PRO A 90 2.49 -0.79 -13.01
C PRO A 90 3.62 -1.83 -13.20
N ASN A 91 4.85 -1.53 -12.76
CA ASN A 91 6.06 -2.32 -13.07
C ASN A 91 6.75 -2.93 -11.83
N CYS A 92 5.98 -3.47 -10.88
CA CYS A 92 6.53 -4.30 -9.78
C CYS A 92 6.40 -5.79 -10.09
#